data_AF-A0A7V4JI30-F1
#
_entry.id   AF-A0A7V4JI30-F1
#
_cell.length_a   1.000
_cell.length_b   1.000
_cell.length_c   1.000
_cell.angle_alpha   90.00
_cell.angle_beta   90.00
_cell.angle_gamma   90.00
#
_symmetry.space_group_name_H-M   'P 1'
#
loop_
_entity.id
_entity.type
_entity.pdbx_description
1 polymer ?
#
loop_
_entity_poly.entity_id
_entity_poly.type
_entity_poly.pdbx_seq_one_letter_code
_entity_poly.pdbx_strand_id
1 'polypeptide(L)'
;MKFLYMVEYKFAGDAYVPIGIWCVGDTPGLDVEIRMLPGYPEEQEEADWVINRLVEEGVEHVGREFLEYHQETISPYRGMRSKVFETDQYPSREALFADLFKQIEGGRIR
;
A
#
# COMPACT_ATOMS: atom_id res chain seq x y z
N MET A 1 -0.93 11.61 -13.96
CA MET A 1 -1.17 11.89 -12.52
C MET A 1 0.02 11.33 -11.77
N LYS A 2 0.47 11.96 -10.68
CA LYS A 2 1.56 11.42 -9.87
C LYS A 2 1.00 10.55 -8.76
N PHE A 3 1.60 9.37 -8.58
CA PHE A 3 1.32 8.45 -7.50
C PHE A 3 2.59 8.18 -6.70
N LEU A 4 2.44 8.07 -5.40
CA LEU A 4 3.40 7.43 -4.52
C LEU A 4 2.85 6.05 -4.18
N TYR A 5 3.69 5.02 -4.22
CA TYR A 5 3.27 3.70 -3.81
C TYR A 5 4.33 2.95 -3.00
N MET A 6 3.88 2.00 -2.20
CA MET A 6 4.67 1.16 -1.33
C MET A 6 4.07 -0.24 -1.31
N VAL A 7 4.91 -1.26 -1.39
CA VAL A 7 4.49 -2.67 -1.36
C VAL A 7 4.43 -3.14 0.10
N GLU A 8 3.29 -3.70 0.50
CA GLU A 8 3.09 -4.40 1.76
C GLU A 8 3.62 -5.84 1.62
N TYR A 9 4.45 -6.28 2.57
CA TYR A 9 4.92 -7.65 2.65
C TYR A 9 4.52 -8.29 3.97
N LYS A 10 4.13 -9.56 3.92
CA LYS A 10 3.95 -10.41 5.10
C LYS A 10 5.17 -11.28 5.31
N PHE A 11 5.57 -11.49 6.57
CA PHE A 11 6.56 -12.51 6.88
C PHE A 11 5.87 -13.87 6.94
N ALA A 12 6.22 -14.77 6.01
CA ALA A 12 5.61 -16.08 5.88
C ALA A 12 6.71 -17.16 5.76
N GLY A 13 6.81 -18.02 6.77
CA GLY A 13 7.87 -19.03 6.85
C GLY A 13 9.22 -18.37 7.14
N ASP A 14 10.08 -18.31 6.14
CA ASP A 14 11.43 -17.74 6.17
C ASP A 14 11.63 -16.57 5.21
N ALA A 15 10.56 -16.09 4.56
CA ALA A 15 10.61 -15.05 3.55
C ALA A 15 9.56 -13.97 3.76
N TYR A 16 9.86 -12.78 3.25
CA TYR A 16 8.86 -11.74 3.06
C TYR A 16 8.19 -11.95 1.70
N VAL A 17 6.87 -12.02 1.70
CA VAL A 17 6.07 -12.19 0.49
C VAL A 17 5.24 -10.94 0.25
N PRO A 18 5.22 -10.37 -0.96
CA PRO A 18 4.40 -9.20 -1.27
C PRO A 18 2.92 -9.59 -1.24
N ILE A 19 2.12 -8.82 -0.52
CA ILE A 19 0.70 -9.12 -0.28
C ILE A 19 -0.23 -7.96 -0.63
N GLY A 20 0.30 -6.75 -0.85
CA GLY A 20 -0.55 -5.59 -1.08
C GLY A 20 0.22 -4.35 -1.49
N ILE A 21 -0.53 -3.29 -1.78
CA ILE A 21 -0.01 -2.01 -2.25
C ILE A 21 -0.71 -0.88 -1.49
N TRP A 22 0.08 0.01 -0.91
CA TRP A 22 -0.37 1.35 -0.50
C TRP A 22 -0.14 2.31 -1.65
N CYS A 23 -1.14 3.14 -1.96
CA CYS A 23 -1.04 4.14 -3.00
C CYS A 23 -1.57 5.48 -2.49
N VAL A 24 -0.73 6.52 -2.54
CA VAL A 24 -1.11 7.92 -2.34
C VAL A 24 -1.13 8.61 -3.69
N GLY A 25 -2.16 9.41 -3.98
CA GLY A 25 -2.26 10.18 -5.20
C GLY A 25 -3.42 11.14 -5.17
N ASP A 26 -3.28 12.23 -5.92
CA ASP A 26 -4.21 13.35 -5.93
C ASP A 26 -5.56 12.95 -6.55
N THR A 27 -6.50 12.56 -5.69
CA THR A 27 -7.87 12.17 -6.03
C THR A 27 -8.86 12.88 -5.11
N PRO A 28 -10.07 13.22 -5.57
CA PRO A 28 -11.09 13.79 -4.68
C PRO A 28 -11.39 12.86 -3.49
N GLY A 29 -11.37 13.39 -2.26
CA GLY A 29 -11.53 12.62 -1.02
C GLY A 29 -10.19 12.21 -0.43
N LEU A 30 -10.15 11.07 0.27
CA LEU A 30 -8.91 10.54 0.84
C LEU A 30 -7.92 10.20 -0.28
N ASP A 31 -6.75 10.83 -0.25
CA ASP A 31 -5.71 10.67 -1.27
C ASP A 31 -4.94 9.34 -1.16
N VAL A 32 -5.19 8.56 -0.11
CA VAL A 32 -4.61 7.23 0.11
C VAL A 32 -5.61 6.12 -0.08
N GLU A 33 -5.16 5.03 -0.69
CA GLU A 33 -5.89 3.77 -0.79
C GLU A 33 -4.92 2.60 -0.63
N ILE A 34 -5.40 1.54 0.00
CA ILE A 34 -4.65 0.33 0.28
C ILE A 34 -5.47 -0.86 -0.23
N ARG A 35 -4.80 -1.74 -0.97
CA ARG A 35 -5.39 -3.00 -1.42
C ARG A 35 -4.42 -4.14 -1.18
N MET A 36 -4.93 -5.20 -0.58
CA MET A 36 -4.26 -6.48 -0.47
C MET A 36 -4.70 -7.42 -1.60
N LEU A 37 -3.88 -8.42 -1.89
CA LEU A 37 -4.21 -9.50 -2.81
C LEU A 37 -5.36 -10.37 -2.27
N PRO A 38 -6.16 -11.00 -3.15
CA PRO A 38 -7.16 -11.97 -2.74
C PRO A 38 -6.51 -13.13 -1.98
N GLY A 39 -6.76 -13.22 -0.67
CA GLY A 39 -6.10 -14.18 0.21
C GLY A 39 -5.60 -13.60 1.53
N TYR A 40 -5.61 -12.26 1.66
CA TYR A 40 -5.15 -11.54 2.85
C TYR A 40 -6.24 -10.64 3.45
N PRO A 41 -7.42 -11.19 3.82
CA PRO A 41 -8.53 -10.39 4.33
C PRO A 41 -8.25 -9.79 5.71
N GLU A 42 -7.48 -10.47 6.55
CA GLU A 42 -7.08 -9.96 7.88
C GLU A 42 -6.18 -8.73 7.72
N GLU A 43 -5.21 -8.78 6.81
CA GLU A 43 -4.33 -7.65 6.53
C GLU A 43 -5.07 -6.49 5.86
N GLN A 44 -6.07 -6.80 5.02
CA GLN A 44 -6.94 -5.77 4.47
C GLN A 44 -7.74 -5.09 5.59
N GLU A 45 -8.35 -5.85 6.50
CA GLU A 45 -9.10 -5.29 7.63
C GLU A 45 -8.23 -4.40 8.52
N GLU A 46 -7.01 -4.84 8.84
CA GLU A 46 -6.07 -4.04 9.64
C GLU A 46 -5.67 -2.75 8.92
N ALA A 47 -5.48 -2.80 7.60
CA ALA A 47 -5.21 -1.62 6.81
C ALA A 47 -6.42 -0.68 6.73
N ASP A 48 -7.62 -1.23 6.58
CA ASP A 48 -8.87 -0.48 6.60
C ASP A 48 -9.07 0.25 7.93
N TRP A 49 -8.61 -0.31 9.07
CA TRP A 49 -8.61 0.41 10.35
C TRP A 49 -7.72 1.66 10.35
N VAL A 50 -6.58 1.61 9.65
CA VAL A 50 -5.70 2.79 9.48
C VAL A 50 -6.42 3.84 8.65
N ILE A 51 -7.03 3.43 7.54
CA ILE A 51 -7.81 4.31 6.65
C ILE A 51 -8.99 4.94 7.39
N ASN A 52 -9.75 4.14 8.15
CA ASN A 52 -10.89 4.63 8.92
C ASN A 52 -10.47 5.69 9.96
N ARG A 53 -9.35 5.49 10.64
CA ARG A 53 -8.84 6.49 11.60
C ARG A 53 -8.51 7.83 10.90
N LEU A 54 -7.90 7.79 9.73
CA LEU A 54 -7.62 9.01 8.96
C LEU A 54 -8.92 9.74 8.60
N VAL A 55 -9.94 8.99 8.17
CA VAL A 55 -11.26 9.54 7.86
C VAL A 55 -11.93 10.13 9.11
N GLU A 56 -11.88 9.44 10.24
CA GLU A 56 -12.43 9.90 11.53
C GLU A 56 -11.74 11.17 12.03
N GLU A 57 -10.43 11.32 11.78
CA GLU A 57 -9.65 12.51 12.09
C GLU A 57 -9.84 13.66 11.09
N GLY A 58 -10.62 13.44 10.02
CA GLY A 58 -10.87 14.42 8.97
C GLY A 58 -9.66 14.68 8.08
N VAL A 59 -8.74 13.72 7.98
CA VAL A 59 -7.55 13.81 7.13
C VAL A 59 -7.94 13.46 5.69
N GLU A 60 -7.75 14.40 4.77
CA GLU A 60 -7.99 14.20 3.34
C GLU A 60 -6.70 13.91 2.56
N HIS A 61 -5.56 14.42 3.07
CA HIS A 61 -4.26 14.34 2.41
C HIS A 61 -3.16 13.87 3.36
N VAL A 62 -2.49 12.76 3.04
CA VAL A 62 -1.46 12.15 3.91
C VAL A 62 -0.02 12.31 3.42
N GLY A 63 0.17 12.62 2.13
CA GLY A 63 1.50 12.89 1.57
C GLY A 63 2.47 11.70 1.60
N ARG A 64 3.76 11.99 1.44
CA ARG A 64 4.84 10.99 1.40
C ARG A 64 5.22 10.52 2.79
N GLU A 65 5.29 11.48 3.71
CA GLU A 65 5.65 11.34 5.11
C GLU A 65 4.80 10.30 5.83
N PHE A 66 3.52 10.18 5.47
CA PHE A 66 2.65 9.12 5.97
C PHE A 66 3.18 7.73 5.59
N LEU A 67 3.54 7.51 4.32
CA LEU A 67 4.05 6.22 3.87
C LEU A 67 5.40 5.90 4.51
N GLU A 68 6.27 6.89 4.65
CA GLU A 68 7.59 6.73 5.29
C GLU A 68 7.45 6.38 6.77
N TYR A 69 6.60 7.11 7.52
CA TYR A 69 6.29 6.77 8.91
C TYR A 69 5.62 5.38 9.01
N HIS A 70 4.68 5.07 8.12
CA HIS A 70 4.01 3.78 8.11
C HIS A 70 4.97 2.62 7.77
N GLN A 71 5.99 2.87 6.96
CA GLN A 71 7.06 1.92 6.67
C GLN A 71 7.88 1.58 7.92
N GLU A 72 8.25 2.58 8.72
CA GLU A 72 9.13 2.42 9.88
C GLU A 72 8.46 1.75 11.09
N THR A 73 7.12 1.76 11.14
CA THR A 73 6.35 1.30 12.30
C THR A 73 5.93 -0.17 12.27
N ILE A 74 6.16 -0.90 11.17
CA ILE A 74 5.81 -2.32 11.08
C ILE A 74 6.82 -3.19 11.84
N SER A 75 6.31 -4.15 12.62
CA SER A 75 7.16 -5.16 13.25
C SER A 75 7.71 -6.13 12.20
N PRO A 76 9.02 -6.44 12.18
CA PRO A 76 9.62 -7.37 11.22
C PRO A 76 9.07 -8.79 11.33
N TYR A 77 8.52 -9.18 12.49
CA TYR A 77 7.88 -10.49 12.68
C TYR A 77 6.49 -10.58 12.04
N ARG A 78 5.87 -9.43 11.75
CA ARG A 78 4.59 -9.36 11.04
C ARG A 78 4.81 -9.22 9.54
N GLY A 79 5.75 -8.36 9.15
CA GLY A 79 5.97 -8.05 7.76
C GLY A 79 7.02 -6.97 7.55
N MET A 80 7.11 -6.50 6.32
CA MET A 80 7.91 -5.32 5.97
C MET A 80 7.17 -4.50 4.92
N ARG A 81 7.64 -3.29 4.69
CA ARG A 81 7.14 -2.44 3.62
C ARG A 81 8.31 -1.99 2.76
N SER A 82 8.12 -1.98 1.45
CA SER A 82 9.16 -1.49 0.54
C SER A 82 9.48 -0.02 0.83
N LYS A 83 10.56 0.50 0.23
CA LYS A 83 10.70 1.95 0.06
C LYS A 83 9.48 2.53 -0.67
N VAL A 84 9.27 3.84 -0.52
CA VAL A 84 8.27 4.59 -1.27
C VAL A 84 8.77 4.89 -2.68
N PHE A 85 7.99 4.50 -3.69
CA PHE A 85 8.24 4.78 -5.10
C PHE A 85 7.36 5.93 -5.59
N GLU A 86 7.87 6.75 -6.51
CA GLU A 86 7.09 7.77 -7.21
C GLU A 86 6.95 7.39 -8.68
N THR A 87 5.76 7.56 -9.24
CA THR A 87 5.48 7.26 -10.65
C THR A 87 4.40 8.18 -11.21
N ASP A 88 4.51 8.50 -12.48
CA ASP A 88 3.49 9.20 -13.28
C ASP A 88 3.00 8.37 -14.48
N GLN A 89 3.40 7.10 -14.54
CA GLN A 89 3.19 6.20 -15.68
C GLN A 89 1.75 5.70 -15.79
N TYR A 90 0.98 5.76 -14.71
CA TYR A 90 -0.38 5.23 -14.67
C TYR A 90 -1.43 6.31 -14.89
N PRO A 91 -2.45 6.05 -15.72
CA PRO A 91 -3.53 7.00 -15.97
C PRO A 91 -4.51 7.12 -14.80
N SER A 92 -4.54 6.13 -13.90
CA SER A 92 -5.42 6.09 -12.73
C SER A 92 -4.83 5.19 -11.65
N ARG A 93 -5.36 5.32 -10.43
CA ARG A 93 -4.99 4.45 -9.30
C ARG A 93 -5.36 2.99 -9.56
N GLU A 94 -6.51 2.75 -10.19
CA GLU A 94 -6.96 1.41 -10.60
C GLU A 94 -5.95 0.73 -11.54
N ALA A 95 -5.42 1.48 -12.53
CA ALA A 95 -4.42 0.95 -13.45
C ALA A 95 -3.10 0.61 -12.75
N LEU A 96 -2.71 1.41 -11.74
CA LEU A 96 -1.55 1.13 -10.89
C LEU A 96 -1.75 -0.17 -10.11
N PHE A 97 -2.87 -0.33 -9.41
CA PHE A 97 -3.14 -1.56 -8.65
C PHE A 97 -3.18 -2.79 -9.54
N ALA A 98 -3.90 -2.73 -10.66
CA ALA A 98 -4.02 -3.85 -11.58
C ALA A 98 -2.66 -4.31 -12.13
N ASP A 99 -1.78 -3.38 -12.49
CA ASP A 99 -0.46 -3.73 -13.00
C ASP A 99 0.47 -4.24 -11.89
N LEU A 100 0.54 -3.56 -10.74
CA LEU A 100 1.42 -3.99 -9.64
C LEU A 100 1.01 -5.35 -9.07
N PHE A 101 -0.29 -5.64 -8.94
CA PHE A 101 -0.76 -6.97 -8.55
C PHE A 101 -0.39 -8.03 -9.56
N LYS A 102 -0.56 -7.76 -10.85
CA LYS A 102 -0.10 -8.67 -11.92
C LYS A 102 1.41 -8.92 -11.84
N GLN A 103 2.20 -7.90 -11.48
CA GLN A 103 3.65 -8.06 -11.28
C GLN A 103 3.98 -8.90 -10.04
N ILE A 104 3.23 -8.77 -8.95
CA ILE A 104 3.36 -9.62 -7.77
C ILE A 104 3.01 -11.07 -8.10
N GLU A 105 1.84 -11.33 -8.69
CA GLU A 105 1.39 -12.67 -9.10
C GLU A 105 2.35 -13.30 -10.12
N GLY A 106 2.93 -12.49 -11.01
CA GLY A 106 3.97 -12.89 -11.95
C GLY A 106 5.38 -13.04 -11.35
N GLY A 107 5.55 -12.80 -10.05
CA GLY A 107 6.81 -12.93 -9.32
C GLY A 107 7.91 -11.95 -9.75
N ARG A 108 7.54 -10.81 -10.34
CA ARG A 108 8.47 -9.71 -10.71
C ARG A 108 8.75 -8.79 -9.53
N ILE A 109 7.77 -8.63 -8.65
CA ILE A 109 7.93 -8.03 -7.33
C ILE A 109 8.05 -9.18 -6.33
N ARG A 110 9.09 -9.15 -5.50
CA ARG A 110 9.43 -10.16 -4.48
C ARG A 110 9.94 -9.49 -3.23
#